data_AF-A0A2D8S807-F1
#
_entry.id   AF-A0A2D8S807-F1
#
_cell.length_a   1.000
_cell.length_b   1.000
_cell.length_c   1.000
_cell.angle_alpha   90.00
_cell.angle_beta   90.00
_cell.angle_gamma   90.00
#
_symmetry.space_group_name_H-M   'P 1'
#
loop_
_entity.id
_entity.type
_entity.pdbx_description
1 polymer ?
#
loop_
_entity_poly.entity_id
_entity_poly.type
_entity_poly.pdbx_seq_one_letter_code
_entity_poly.pdbx_strand_id
1 'polypeptide(L)'
;MSKVIVDEIQTDTTNGNVRVIPNGTGVLEVKGAGGDDGTLQLNCSAQSHGVKLKSPAHSAGQSYTMILPDNQIAQDKFLKVKSITGSGATAVGQLEYADVALPSTLTGAANLSGLLREQVKIVAGKLDTNSYIYLEDGMVHYYTTAETTSITPNITYSSSTTLDSVMSVGETVSVTVITTRSSATPHTSTFLVDNNTVTTHWVGGSAPTDGGTSGVDIFTNTIIKTGSATFINIANLVKTS
;
A
#
# COMPACT_ATOMS: atom_id res chain seq x y z
N MET A 1 -22.72 31.24 44.48
CA MET A 1 -22.98 30.40 43.29
C MET A 1 -24.29 29.70 43.51
N SER A 2 -25.26 29.87 42.61
CA SER A 2 -26.51 29.10 42.66
C SER A 2 -26.24 27.74 42.03
N LYS A 3 -26.57 26.66 42.74
CA LYS A 3 -26.52 25.30 42.22
C LYS A 3 -27.94 24.78 42.13
N VAL A 4 -28.32 24.23 40.98
CA VAL A 4 -29.56 23.46 40.83
C VAL A 4 -29.23 22.01 41.16
N ILE A 5 -29.94 21.43 42.13
CA ILE A 5 -29.82 20.01 42.52
C ILE A 5 -31.16 19.36 42.19
N VAL A 6 -31.16 18.55 41.14
CA VAL A 6 -32.33 17.82 40.64
C VAL A 6 -31.85 16.50 40.08
N ASP A 7 -32.70 15.48 40.11
CA ASP A 7 -32.40 14.17 39.52
C ASP A 7 -32.63 14.17 38.00
N GLU A 8 -33.58 14.98 37.53
CA GLU A 8 -34.00 15.02 36.13
C GLU A 8 -34.42 16.43 35.68
N ILE A 9 -34.15 16.75 34.42
CA ILE A 9 -34.62 17.97 33.74
C ILE A 9 -35.40 17.52 32.51
N GLN A 10 -36.69 17.85 32.46
CA GLN A 10 -37.59 17.49 31.38
C GLN A 10 -38.30 18.73 30.83
N THR A 11 -38.56 18.76 29.52
CA THR A 11 -39.43 19.75 28.88
C THR A 11 -40.91 19.34 29.00
N ASP A 12 -41.79 20.31 29.26
CA ASP A 12 -43.25 20.10 29.37
C ASP A 12 -43.98 20.21 28.02
N THR A 13 -43.25 20.63 26.97
CA THR A 13 -43.74 20.68 25.59
C THR A 13 -43.43 19.38 24.87
N THR A 14 -44.42 18.83 24.17
CA THR A 14 -44.24 17.62 23.36
C THR A 14 -43.15 17.84 22.30
N ASN A 15 -42.17 16.93 22.26
CA ASN A 15 -40.98 17.02 21.40
C ASN A 15 -40.13 18.29 21.64
N GLY A 16 -40.23 18.91 22.83
CA GLY A 16 -39.46 20.09 23.20
C GLY A 16 -38.01 19.78 23.50
N ASN A 17 -37.08 20.59 22.99
CA ASN A 17 -35.65 20.46 23.26
C ASN A 17 -35.29 21.02 24.64
N VAL A 18 -34.41 20.33 25.39
CA VAL A 18 -33.66 20.95 26.49
C VAL A 18 -32.60 21.87 25.88
N ARG A 19 -32.72 23.17 26.11
CA ARG A 19 -31.78 24.18 25.58
C ARG A 19 -30.85 24.66 26.69
N VAL A 20 -29.54 24.57 26.45
CA VAL A 20 -28.50 25.08 27.35
C VAL A 20 -27.69 26.13 26.60
N ILE A 21 -27.55 27.32 27.18
CA ILE A 21 -26.81 28.43 26.60
C ILE A 21 -25.76 28.88 27.63
N PRO A 22 -24.46 28.72 27.36
CA PRO A 22 -23.41 29.26 28.22
C PRO A 22 -23.30 30.78 28.07
N ASN A 23 -22.71 31.45 29.06
CA ASN A 23 -22.38 32.87 28.98
C ASN A 23 -20.97 33.06 28.37
N GLY A 24 -20.83 33.90 27.34
CA GLY A 24 -19.55 34.17 26.68
C GLY A 24 -18.89 32.92 26.10
N THR A 25 -17.63 32.67 26.45
CA THR A 25 -16.84 31.49 26.02
C THR A 25 -17.04 30.26 26.90
N GLY A 26 -18.04 30.27 27.80
CA GLY A 26 -18.35 29.13 28.65
C GLY A 26 -18.80 27.90 27.86
N VAL A 27 -18.84 26.75 28.52
CA VAL A 27 -19.23 25.46 27.95
C VAL A 27 -20.24 24.74 28.82
N LEU A 28 -20.93 23.74 28.26
CA LEU A 28 -21.58 22.72 29.08
C LEU A 28 -20.50 21.77 29.60
N GLU A 29 -20.23 21.85 30.90
CA GLU A 29 -19.21 21.04 31.56
C GLU A 29 -19.86 19.80 32.19
N VAL A 30 -19.40 18.60 31.79
CA VAL A 30 -19.85 17.32 32.37
C VAL A 30 -18.74 16.76 33.26
N LYS A 31 -18.95 16.79 34.58
CA LYS A 31 -17.98 16.34 35.58
C LYS A 31 -18.26 14.92 36.03
N GLY A 32 -17.21 14.18 36.38
CA GLY A 32 -17.35 12.99 37.22
C GLY A 32 -17.46 13.39 38.70
N ALA A 33 -17.90 12.44 39.53
CA ALA A 33 -17.98 12.60 40.98
C ALA A 33 -16.87 11.81 41.67
N GLY A 34 -16.44 12.23 42.86
CA GLY A 34 -15.53 11.43 43.70
C GLY A 34 -14.13 11.14 43.12
N GLY A 35 -13.69 11.88 42.09
CA GLY A 35 -12.42 11.65 41.40
C GLY A 35 -12.55 10.87 40.08
N ASP A 36 -13.76 10.48 39.70
CA ASP A 36 -14.02 9.84 38.40
C ASP A 36 -13.94 10.84 37.23
N ASP A 37 -13.63 10.34 36.03
CA ASP A 37 -13.65 11.18 34.82
C ASP A 37 -15.07 11.41 34.30
N GLY A 38 -15.32 12.60 33.75
CA GLY A 38 -16.62 12.98 33.20
C GLY A 38 -17.07 12.12 32.02
N THR A 39 -18.37 11.81 31.99
CA THR A 39 -19.03 11.02 30.94
C THR A 39 -20.35 11.64 30.49
N LEU A 40 -20.55 11.77 29.18
CA LEU A 40 -21.86 11.97 28.58
C LEU A 40 -22.45 10.61 28.18
N GLN A 41 -23.64 10.25 28.68
CA GLN A 41 -24.32 9.01 28.34
C GLN A 41 -25.51 9.26 27.41
N LEU A 42 -25.65 8.43 26.38
CA LEU A 42 -26.75 8.41 25.41
C LEU A 42 -27.48 7.07 25.54
N ASN A 43 -28.74 7.10 25.97
CA ASN A 43 -29.52 5.89 26.21
C ASN A 43 -30.19 5.36 24.94
N CYS A 44 -30.40 4.04 24.87
CA CYS A 44 -31.26 3.41 23.88
C CYS A 44 -32.74 3.75 24.14
N SER A 45 -33.63 3.55 23.17
CA SER A 45 -35.05 3.91 23.28
C SER A 45 -35.82 3.27 24.45
N ALA A 46 -35.35 2.14 24.98
CA ALA A 46 -35.93 1.47 26.15
C ALA A 46 -35.36 1.96 27.49
N GLN A 47 -34.40 2.89 27.48
CA GLN A 47 -33.72 3.44 28.66
C GLN A 47 -32.96 2.40 29.52
N SER A 48 -32.74 1.20 29.01
CA SER A 48 -32.06 0.11 29.72
C SER A 48 -30.56 -0.01 29.41
N HIS A 49 -30.10 0.56 28.30
CA HIS A 49 -28.70 0.57 27.88
C HIS A 49 -28.23 1.99 27.56
N GLY A 50 -26.95 2.28 27.81
CA GLY A 50 -26.34 3.58 27.52
C GLY A 50 -24.96 3.48 26.87
N VAL A 51 -24.75 4.25 25.81
CA VAL A 51 -23.45 4.45 25.16
C VAL A 51 -22.83 5.73 25.71
N LYS A 52 -21.53 5.70 26.06
CA LYS A 52 -20.85 6.83 26.71
C LYS A 52 -19.76 7.44 25.84
N LEU A 53 -19.65 8.77 25.89
CA LEU A 53 -18.43 9.50 25.58
C LEU A 53 -17.76 9.85 26.90
N LYS A 54 -16.50 9.45 27.09
CA LYS A 54 -15.76 9.61 28.35
C LYS A 54 -14.48 10.42 28.13
N SER A 55 -14.18 11.32 29.06
CA SER A 55 -12.91 12.06 29.07
C SER A 55 -11.71 11.15 29.42
N PRO A 56 -10.48 11.48 28.99
CA PRO A 56 -9.29 10.74 29.39
C PRO A 56 -9.07 10.76 30.91
N ALA A 57 -8.37 9.75 31.43
CA ALA A 57 -7.97 9.71 32.84
C ALA A 57 -7.10 10.92 33.23
N HIS A 58 -7.23 11.41 34.47
CA HIS A 58 -6.40 12.52 34.98
C HIS A 58 -4.89 12.31 34.76
N SER A 59 -4.40 11.07 34.95
CA SER A 59 -2.99 10.70 34.76
C SER A 59 -2.48 10.85 33.32
N ALA A 60 -3.37 10.92 32.33
CA ALA A 60 -2.99 11.16 30.94
C ALA A 60 -2.72 12.64 30.65
N GLY A 61 -3.12 13.56 31.54
CA GLY A 61 -2.85 15.00 31.45
C GLY A 61 -3.42 15.67 30.20
N GLN A 62 -4.48 15.11 29.61
CA GLN A 62 -5.04 15.57 28.34
C GLN A 62 -6.07 16.69 28.55
N SER A 63 -6.04 17.70 27.67
CA SER A 63 -6.98 18.82 27.63
C SER A 63 -7.20 19.30 26.18
N TYR A 64 -7.14 18.37 25.22
CA TYR A 64 -7.32 18.66 23.81
C TYR A 64 -8.79 18.90 23.47
N THR A 65 -9.04 19.60 22.36
CA THR A 65 -10.38 19.78 21.79
C THR A 65 -10.52 18.96 20.51
N MET A 66 -11.59 18.18 20.38
CA MET A 66 -12.00 17.58 19.10
C MET A 66 -13.15 18.39 18.51
N ILE A 67 -12.91 19.03 17.37
CA ILE A 67 -13.98 19.64 16.58
C ILE A 67 -14.57 18.56 15.69
N LEU A 68 -15.90 18.38 15.72
CA LEU A 68 -16.58 17.41 14.86
C LEU A 68 -16.35 17.70 13.36
N PRO A 69 -16.55 16.70 12.47
CA PRO A 69 -16.32 16.85 11.04
C PRO A 69 -16.92 18.11 10.42
N ASP A 70 -16.11 18.81 9.62
CA ASP A 70 -16.51 19.98 8.82
C ASP A 70 -16.95 19.59 7.38
N ASN A 71 -16.99 18.29 7.09
CA ASN A 71 -17.44 17.72 5.82
C ASN A 71 -18.70 16.84 6.00
N GLN A 72 -19.30 16.45 4.87
CA GLN A 72 -20.55 15.70 4.86
C GLN A 72 -20.39 14.28 5.41
N ILE A 73 -21.38 13.84 6.18
CA ILE A 73 -21.49 12.45 6.60
C ILE A 73 -21.73 11.55 5.39
N ALA A 74 -20.98 10.44 5.29
CA ALA A 74 -21.08 9.47 4.22
C ALA A 74 -20.86 8.04 4.75
N GLN A 75 -21.39 7.06 4.04
CA GLN A 75 -21.20 5.64 4.35
C GLN A 75 -19.71 5.27 4.28
N ASP A 76 -19.31 4.28 5.08
CA ASP A 76 -17.98 3.66 5.09
C ASP A 76 -16.81 4.62 5.37
N LYS A 77 -17.10 5.75 6.01
CA LYS A 77 -16.09 6.68 6.53
C LYS A 77 -15.86 6.49 8.01
N PHE A 78 -14.68 6.90 8.47
CA PHE A 78 -14.36 6.98 9.90
C PHE A 78 -13.99 8.40 10.30
N LEU A 79 -14.01 8.69 11.61
CA LEU A 79 -13.55 9.96 12.15
C LEU A 79 -12.03 9.99 12.20
N LYS A 80 -11.42 10.89 11.42
CA LYS A 80 -9.98 11.11 11.39
C LYS A 80 -9.66 12.53 11.83
N VAL A 81 -8.53 12.74 12.50
CA VAL A 81 -7.98 14.08 12.68
C VAL A 81 -7.46 14.59 11.33
N LYS A 82 -8.19 15.53 10.73
CA LYS A 82 -7.87 16.23 9.47
C LYS A 82 -6.67 17.14 9.63
N SER A 83 -6.66 17.93 10.70
CA SER A 83 -5.61 18.89 11.02
C SER A 83 -5.53 19.17 12.52
N ILE A 84 -4.36 19.64 12.95
CA ILE A 84 -4.09 20.06 14.32
C ILE A 84 -3.71 21.55 14.30
N THR A 85 -4.30 22.33 15.21
CA THR A 85 -3.81 23.65 15.60
C THR A 85 -3.23 23.58 17.01
N GLY A 86 -2.07 24.20 17.23
CA GLY A 86 -1.31 24.06 18.49
C GLY A 86 -0.49 22.78 18.53
N SER A 87 -0.17 22.29 19.73
CA SER A 87 0.60 21.05 19.91
C SER A 87 0.34 20.38 21.26
N GLY A 88 0.68 19.10 21.38
CA GLY A 88 0.67 18.36 22.65
C GLY A 88 -0.72 18.18 23.26
N ALA A 89 -0.76 18.13 24.59
CA ALA A 89 -1.97 17.77 25.37
C ALA A 89 -3.13 18.77 25.27
N THR A 90 -2.90 19.97 24.73
CA THR A 90 -3.92 21.04 24.58
C THR A 90 -4.23 21.36 23.12
N ALA A 91 -3.83 20.48 22.19
CA ALA A 91 -4.07 20.68 20.77
C ALA A 91 -5.57 20.74 20.43
N VAL A 92 -5.89 21.42 19.34
CA VAL A 92 -7.24 21.42 18.74
C VAL A 92 -7.20 20.60 17.47
N GLY A 93 -7.88 19.46 17.46
CA GLY A 93 -8.02 18.59 16.31
C GLY A 93 -9.32 18.84 15.56
N GLN A 94 -9.23 19.30 14.31
CA GLN A 94 -10.35 19.27 13.39
C GLN A 94 -10.55 17.84 12.91
N LEU A 95 -11.72 17.24 13.14
CA LEU A 95 -12.05 15.93 12.60
C LEU A 95 -12.58 16.03 11.15
N GLU A 96 -12.58 14.91 10.44
CA GLU A 96 -13.21 14.71 9.14
C GLU A 96 -13.78 13.28 9.04
N TYR A 97 -14.79 13.09 8.17
CA TYR A 97 -15.15 11.77 7.66
C TYR A 97 -14.18 11.37 6.54
N ALA A 98 -13.23 10.49 6.83
CA ALA A 98 -12.17 10.08 5.91
C ALA A 98 -12.36 8.67 5.35
N ASP A 99 -11.80 8.44 4.16
CA ASP A 99 -11.53 7.10 3.62
C ASP A 99 -10.39 6.42 4.35
N VAL A 100 -10.46 5.09 4.43
CA VAL A 100 -9.32 4.26 4.84
C VAL A 100 -8.33 4.23 3.68
N ALA A 101 -7.22 4.94 3.79
CA ALA A 101 -6.13 4.85 2.83
C ALA A 101 -5.41 3.50 3.01
N LEU A 102 -5.27 2.73 1.93
CA LEU A 102 -4.38 1.56 1.92
C LEU A 102 -2.93 2.04 2.06
N PRO A 103 -2.09 1.38 2.87
CA PRO A 103 -0.69 1.76 2.98
C PRO A 103 0.02 1.53 1.62
N SER A 104 0.90 2.46 1.24
CA SER A 104 1.71 2.39 0.00
C SER A 104 2.69 1.21 -0.02
N THR A 105 2.91 0.61 1.14
CA THR A 105 3.65 -0.63 1.34
C THR A 105 2.78 -1.58 2.14
N LEU A 106 2.57 -2.79 1.62
CA LEU A 106 1.96 -3.86 2.39
C LEU A 106 3.08 -4.57 3.14
N THR A 107 3.16 -4.36 4.45
CA THR A 107 4.04 -5.14 5.32
C THR A 107 3.33 -6.45 5.66
N GLY A 108 3.76 -7.55 5.04
CA GLY A 108 3.11 -8.87 5.16
C GLY A 108 3.01 -9.61 3.81
N ALA A 109 2.42 -10.81 3.80
CA ALA A 109 2.45 -11.72 2.65
C ALA A 109 1.36 -11.46 1.56
N ALA A 110 1.21 -10.19 1.13
CA ALA A 110 0.27 -9.67 0.12
C ALA A 110 -1.25 -9.70 0.48
N ASN A 111 -2.03 -8.75 -0.06
CA ASN A 111 -3.49 -8.60 0.12
C ASN A 111 -4.26 -9.17 -1.08
N LEU A 112 -5.31 -9.93 -0.77
CA LEU A 112 -5.78 -11.11 -1.51
C LEU A 112 -7.30 -11.17 -1.59
N SER A 113 -8.01 -10.05 -1.54
CA SER A 113 -9.49 -10.06 -1.58
C SER A 113 -10.07 -10.39 -2.97
N GLY A 114 -9.36 -11.15 -3.82
CA GLY A 114 -9.71 -11.54 -5.20
C GLY A 114 -8.56 -12.27 -5.94
N LEU A 115 -8.70 -12.49 -7.26
CA LEU A 115 -7.64 -13.07 -8.10
C LEU A 115 -6.44 -12.13 -8.17
N LEU A 116 -5.27 -12.59 -7.74
CA LEU A 116 -4.00 -11.91 -8.04
C LEU A 116 -3.72 -11.98 -9.54
N ARG A 117 -3.52 -10.81 -10.15
CA ARG A 117 -3.14 -10.67 -11.56
C ARG A 117 -1.90 -9.79 -11.63
N GLU A 118 -0.94 -10.19 -12.43
CA GLU A 118 0.20 -9.36 -12.77
C GLU A 118 0.07 -8.82 -14.21
N GLN A 119 0.76 -7.72 -14.49
CA GLN A 119 0.81 -7.16 -15.84
C GLN A 119 1.83 -7.92 -16.69
N VAL A 120 1.48 -8.14 -17.96
CA VAL A 120 2.41 -8.58 -19.01
C VAL A 120 2.70 -7.42 -19.95
N LYS A 121 3.98 -7.16 -20.22
CA LYS A 121 4.43 -6.25 -21.27
C LYS A 121 4.49 -7.01 -22.59
N ILE A 122 3.58 -6.71 -23.51
CA ILE A 122 3.62 -7.27 -24.87
C ILE A 122 4.31 -6.26 -25.79
N VAL A 123 5.36 -6.71 -26.47
CA VAL A 123 6.15 -5.90 -27.40
C VAL A 123 5.94 -6.44 -28.80
N ALA A 124 5.38 -5.60 -29.68
CA ALA A 124 5.22 -5.89 -31.11
C ALA A 124 6.56 -5.74 -31.85
N GLY A 125 7.54 -6.56 -31.46
CA GLY A 125 8.93 -6.43 -31.87
C GLY A 125 9.75 -7.61 -31.35
N LYS A 126 11.06 -7.52 -31.60
CA LYS A 126 12.05 -8.50 -31.14
C LYS A 126 12.76 -7.98 -29.90
N LEU A 127 13.29 -8.88 -29.08
CA LEU A 127 14.16 -8.56 -27.95
C LEU A 127 15.50 -7.98 -28.42
N ASP A 128 16.03 -8.41 -29.58
CA ASP A 128 17.31 -7.92 -30.10
C ASP A 128 17.34 -6.40 -30.38
N THR A 129 16.21 -5.81 -30.77
CA THR A 129 16.06 -4.34 -30.95
C THR A 129 15.44 -3.62 -29.75
N ASN A 130 14.97 -4.36 -28.74
CA ASN A 130 14.33 -3.83 -27.54
C ASN A 130 14.96 -4.49 -26.31
N SER A 131 16.28 -4.41 -26.21
CA SER A 131 17.07 -5.23 -25.28
C SER A 131 16.87 -4.89 -23.80
N TYR A 132 16.15 -3.82 -23.48
CA TYR A 132 15.83 -3.44 -22.10
C TYR A 132 14.50 -4.04 -21.66
N ILE A 133 14.54 -4.84 -20.60
CA ILE A 133 13.38 -5.34 -19.88
C ILE A 133 13.14 -4.40 -18.69
N TYR A 134 12.14 -3.52 -18.81
CA TYR A 134 11.75 -2.59 -17.74
C TYR A 134 10.73 -3.24 -16.81
N LEU A 135 11.09 -3.45 -15.55
CA LEU A 135 10.21 -4.10 -14.56
C LEU A 135 9.06 -3.20 -14.09
N GLU A 136 9.14 -1.88 -14.32
CA GLU A 136 7.99 -0.98 -14.14
C GLU A 136 6.80 -1.34 -15.05
N ASP A 137 7.05 -2.01 -16.18
CA ASP A 137 6.02 -2.47 -17.12
C ASP A 137 5.39 -3.83 -16.73
N GLY A 138 5.87 -4.46 -15.66
CA GLY A 138 5.45 -5.78 -15.21
C GLY A 138 6.58 -6.82 -15.20
N MET A 139 6.30 -7.99 -14.63
CA MET A 139 7.28 -9.05 -14.44
C MET A 139 7.31 -10.09 -15.58
N VAL A 140 6.31 -10.07 -16.46
CA VAL A 140 6.23 -10.91 -17.65
C VAL A 140 6.38 -10.03 -18.89
N HIS A 141 7.27 -10.41 -19.80
CA HIS A 141 7.53 -9.70 -21.06
C HIS A 141 7.40 -10.67 -22.24
N TYR A 142 6.63 -10.30 -23.27
CA TYR A 142 6.41 -11.13 -24.46
C TYR A 142 6.71 -10.37 -25.75
N TYR A 143 7.70 -10.86 -26.50
CA TYR A 143 8.13 -10.34 -27.80
C TYR A 143 7.50 -11.17 -28.91
N THR A 144 6.62 -10.54 -29.71
CA THR A 144 5.79 -11.25 -30.68
C THR A 144 6.47 -11.45 -32.04
N THR A 145 7.59 -10.79 -32.30
CA THR A 145 8.33 -10.94 -33.56
C THR A 145 9.49 -11.91 -33.37
N ALA A 146 9.69 -12.81 -34.34
CA ALA A 146 10.73 -13.83 -34.24
C ALA A 146 12.14 -13.23 -34.19
N GLU A 147 12.95 -13.70 -33.24
CA GLU A 147 14.36 -13.31 -33.13
C GLU A 147 15.14 -13.69 -34.40
N THR A 148 16.10 -12.86 -34.77
CA THR A 148 17.04 -13.14 -35.89
C THR A 148 18.49 -13.17 -35.46
N THR A 149 18.79 -12.70 -34.25
CA THR A 149 20.15 -12.58 -33.73
C THR A 149 20.16 -12.98 -32.26
N SER A 150 21.26 -13.58 -31.80
CA SER A 150 21.47 -13.77 -30.37
C SER A 150 21.59 -12.43 -29.65
N ILE A 151 21.01 -12.34 -28.45
CA ILE A 151 20.93 -11.09 -27.69
C ILE A 151 21.28 -11.31 -26.22
N THR A 152 21.88 -10.28 -25.63
CA THR A 152 22.12 -10.15 -24.19
C THR A 152 21.18 -9.09 -23.62
N PRO A 153 19.97 -9.48 -23.18
CA PRO A 153 19.00 -8.53 -22.66
C PRO A 153 19.44 -7.97 -21.31
N ASN A 154 19.04 -6.72 -21.06
CA ASN A 154 19.30 -5.99 -19.83
C ASN A 154 18.02 -5.84 -19.01
N ILE A 155 18.01 -6.40 -17.81
CA ILE A 155 16.90 -6.27 -16.87
C ILE A 155 17.19 -5.09 -15.94
N THR A 156 16.30 -4.11 -15.92
CA THR A 156 16.40 -2.92 -15.06
C THR A 156 15.00 -2.51 -14.60
N TYR A 157 14.88 -1.65 -13.60
CA TYR A 157 13.56 -1.20 -13.16
C TYR A 157 12.89 -0.29 -14.20
N SER A 158 13.56 0.79 -14.62
CA SER A 158 13.06 1.71 -15.64
C SER A 158 14.19 2.30 -16.49
N SER A 159 13.85 3.22 -17.39
CA SER A 159 14.81 4.00 -18.18
C SER A 159 15.62 5.01 -17.36
N SER A 160 15.17 5.35 -16.15
CA SER A 160 15.77 6.38 -15.29
C SER A 160 16.15 5.90 -13.89
N THR A 161 15.75 4.70 -13.51
CA THR A 161 15.91 4.13 -12.17
C THR A 161 16.43 2.71 -12.29
N THR A 162 17.51 2.41 -11.58
CA THR A 162 18.14 1.09 -11.59
C THR A 162 17.40 0.12 -10.67
N LEU A 163 17.47 -1.17 -11.00
CA LEU A 163 16.99 -2.23 -10.12
C LEU A 163 17.72 -2.20 -8.75
N ASP A 164 19.01 -1.86 -8.75
CA ASP A 164 19.80 -1.68 -7.54
C ASP A 164 19.22 -0.62 -6.59
N SER A 165 18.64 0.46 -7.12
CA SER A 165 18.12 1.54 -6.27
C SER A 165 16.78 1.22 -5.62
N VAL A 166 16.02 0.26 -6.17
CA VAL A 166 14.67 -0.10 -5.71
C VAL A 166 14.63 -1.39 -4.90
N MET A 167 15.69 -2.21 -4.95
CA MET A 167 15.82 -3.43 -4.16
C MET A 167 16.79 -3.24 -3.00
N SER A 168 16.44 -3.75 -1.83
CA SER A 168 17.36 -3.94 -0.70
C SER A 168 18.19 -5.22 -0.89
N VAL A 169 19.35 -5.29 -0.23
CA VAL A 169 20.15 -6.52 -0.19
C VAL A 169 19.34 -7.64 0.48
N GLY A 170 19.30 -8.81 -0.13
CA GLY A 170 18.49 -9.96 0.31
C GLY A 170 17.11 -10.04 -0.34
N GLU A 171 16.71 -9.04 -1.11
CA GLU A 171 15.46 -9.08 -1.88
C GLU A 171 15.65 -9.80 -3.22
N THR A 172 14.54 -10.29 -3.77
CA THR A 172 14.50 -11.00 -5.05
C THR A 172 13.32 -10.54 -5.91
N VAL A 173 13.52 -10.60 -7.23
CA VAL A 173 12.45 -10.47 -8.23
C VAL A 173 12.47 -11.69 -9.15
N SER A 174 11.29 -12.14 -9.58
CA SER A 174 11.15 -13.21 -10.57
C SER A 174 10.57 -12.62 -11.86
N VAL A 175 11.30 -12.76 -12.96
CA VAL A 175 11.00 -12.16 -14.26
C VAL A 175 10.85 -13.27 -15.31
N THR A 176 9.79 -13.24 -16.09
CA THR A 176 9.61 -14.13 -17.23
C THR A 176 9.74 -13.36 -18.54
N VAL A 177 10.65 -13.78 -19.41
CA VAL A 177 10.85 -13.19 -20.74
C VAL A 177 10.54 -14.24 -21.80
N ILE A 178 9.60 -13.94 -22.68
CA ILE A 178 9.12 -14.84 -23.73
C ILE A 178 9.50 -14.24 -25.07
N THR A 179 10.23 -14.99 -25.89
CA THR A 179 10.68 -14.57 -27.22
C THR A 179 10.10 -15.49 -28.29
N THR A 180 9.53 -14.92 -29.35
CA THR A 180 9.05 -15.71 -30.49
C THR A 180 10.23 -16.21 -31.33
N ARG A 181 10.13 -17.40 -31.90
CA ARG A 181 11.24 -18.04 -32.65
C ARG A 181 10.83 -18.55 -34.03
N SER A 182 11.81 -18.55 -34.93
CA SER A 182 11.74 -19.13 -36.29
C SER A 182 13.06 -19.79 -36.74
N SER A 183 14.06 -19.86 -35.86
CA SER A 183 15.38 -20.47 -36.10
C SER A 183 16.05 -20.75 -34.76
N ALA A 184 16.83 -21.83 -34.68
CA ALA A 184 17.58 -22.20 -33.48
C ALA A 184 18.87 -21.37 -33.29
N THR A 185 19.31 -20.58 -34.28
CA THR A 185 20.55 -19.80 -34.14
C THR A 185 20.44 -18.67 -33.13
N PRO A 186 19.41 -17.80 -33.17
CA PRO A 186 19.22 -16.74 -32.18
C PRO A 186 18.94 -17.36 -30.80
N HIS A 187 19.73 -16.96 -29.81
CA HIS A 187 19.57 -17.39 -28.42
C HIS A 187 20.08 -16.34 -27.44
N THR A 188 19.70 -16.48 -26.18
CA THR A 188 20.23 -15.68 -25.06
C THR A 188 20.97 -16.62 -24.11
N SER A 189 22.27 -16.37 -23.94
CA SER A 189 23.15 -17.14 -23.05
C SER A 189 23.63 -16.32 -21.85
N THR A 190 23.42 -15.01 -21.87
CA THR A 190 23.84 -14.05 -20.85
C THR A 190 22.76 -13.00 -20.63
N PHE A 191 22.64 -12.54 -19.39
CA PHE A 191 21.76 -11.43 -19.00
C PHE A 191 22.60 -10.31 -18.37
N LEU A 192 22.16 -9.07 -18.55
CA LEU A 192 22.63 -7.93 -17.76
C LEU A 192 21.59 -7.58 -16.71
N VAL A 193 22.04 -7.03 -15.59
CA VAL A 193 21.21 -6.27 -14.67
C VAL A 193 21.81 -4.88 -14.55
N ASP A 194 21.00 -3.85 -14.75
CA ASP A 194 21.45 -2.45 -14.72
C ASP A 194 22.68 -2.19 -15.61
N ASN A 195 22.70 -2.77 -16.82
CA ASN A 195 23.80 -2.74 -17.81
C ASN A 195 25.09 -3.45 -17.39
N ASN A 196 25.11 -4.15 -16.25
CA ASN A 196 26.26 -4.91 -15.80
C ASN A 196 26.03 -6.40 -16.05
N THR A 197 27.07 -7.10 -16.51
CA THR A 197 27.01 -8.55 -16.63
C THR A 197 26.89 -9.17 -15.25
N VAL A 198 25.88 -10.02 -15.05
CA VAL A 198 25.67 -10.70 -13.79
C VAL A 198 26.04 -12.17 -13.89
N THR A 199 26.43 -12.74 -12.75
CA THR A 199 26.64 -14.19 -12.65
C THR A 199 25.31 -14.88 -12.87
N THR A 200 25.21 -15.67 -13.95
CA THR A 200 24.01 -16.44 -14.27
C THR A 200 24.25 -17.92 -13.96
N HIS A 201 23.51 -18.44 -13.00
CA HIS A 201 23.44 -19.87 -12.72
C HIS A 201 22.30 -20.48 -13.54
N TRP A 202 22.67 -21.21 -14.60
CA TRP A 202 21.70 -21.91 -15.42
C TRP A 202 21.20 -23.17 -14.73
N VAL A 203 19.88 -23.34 -14.65
CA VAL A 203 19.27 -24.60 -14.26
C VAL A 203 19.69 -25.67 -15.28
N GLY A 204 20.26 -26.77 -14.79
CA GLY A 204 20.90 -27.78 -15.65
C GLY A 204 22.41 -27.55 -15.91
N GLY A 205 22.97 -26.44 -15.43
CA GLY A 205 24.42 -26.25 -15.28
C GLY A 205 25.17 -25.68 -16.49
N SER A 206 24.53 -25.52 -17.65
CA SER A 206 25.16 -24.94 -18.85
C SER A 206 24.28 -23.88 -19.50
N ALA A 207 24.92 -22.84 -20.04
CA ALA A 207 24.20 -21.80 -20.78
C ALA A 207 23.63 -22.34 -22.10
N PRO A 208 22.49 -21.81 -22.58
CA PRO A 208 21.96 -22.13 -23.89
C PRO A 208 22.97 -21.87 -25.00
N THR A 209 23.12 -22.83 -25.91
CA THR A 209 23.92 -22.70 -27.14
C THR A 209 23.06 -22.45 -28.38
N ASP A 210 21.74 -22.58 -28.23
CA ASP A 210 20.75 -22.54 -29.30
C ASP A 210 19.36 -22.18 -28.75
N GLY A 211 18.50 -21.73 -29.65
CA GLY A 211 17.09 -21.44 -29.43
C GLY A 211 16.16 -22.55 -29.91
N GLY A 212 14.84 -22.34 -29.77
CA GLY A 212 13.84 -23.14 -30.50
C GLY A 212 13.79 -22.80 -31.99
N THR A 213 13.29 -23.73 -32.81
CA THR A 213 13.18 -23.53 -34.28
C THR A 213 11.87 -22.86 -34.70
N SER A 214 10.86 -22.84 -33.83
CA SER A 214 9.54 -22.24 -34.01
C SER A 214 8.93 -21.89 -32.63
N GLY A 215 7.70 -21.35 -32.61
CA GLY A 215 6.99 -21.12 -31.34
C GLY A 215 7.65 -20.05 -30.47
N VAL A 216 7.91 -20.37 -29.21
CA VAL A 216 8.50 -19.45 -28.23
C VAL A 216 9.58 -20.11 -27.40
N ASP A 217 10.53 -19.29 -26.98
CA ASP A 217 11.49 -19.59 -25.93
C ASP A 217 11.13 -18.75 -24.70
N ILE A 218 11.05 -19.42 -23.55
CA ILE A 218 10.62 -18.86 -22.28
C ILE A 218 11.79 -18.89 -21.31
N PHE A 219 12.24 -17.71 -20.91
CA PHE A 219 13.26 -17.53 -19.90
C PHE A 219 12.62 -17.14 -18.57
N THR A 220 12.83 -17.95 -17.54
CA THR A 220 12.48 -17.59 -16.16
C THR A 220 13.74 -17.20 -15.42
N ASN A 221 13.78 -15.99 -14.87
CA ASN A 221 14.93 -15.40 -14.19
C ASN A 221 14.54 -15.07 -12.75
N THR A 222 15.18 -15.71 -11.78
CA THR A 222 15.11 -15.31 -10.38
C THR A 222 16.35 -14.52 -10.04
N ILE A 223 16.19 -13.20 -9.90
CA ILE A 223 17.29 -12.26 -9.65
C ILE A 223 17.33 -11.97 -8.16
N ILE A 224 18.48 -12.18 -7.54
CA ILE A 224 18.70 -11.96 -6.11
C ILE A 224 19.76 -10.89 -5.94
N LYS A 225 19.44 -9.82 -5.20
CA LYS A 225 20.42 -8.80 -4.85
C LYS A 225 21.24 -9.26 -3.65
N THR A 226 22.55 -9.44 -3.85
CA THR A 226 23.48 -9.99 -2.84
C THR A 226 24.40 -8.93 -2.24
N GLY A 227 24.45 -7.75 -2.83
CA GLY A 227 25.21 -6.59 -2.37
C GLY A 227 24.79 -5.34 -3.16
N SER A 228 25.45 -4.21 -2.92
CA SER A 228 25.24 -3.01 -3.75
C SER A 228 25.70 -3.29 -5.18
N ALA A 229 24.81 -2.98 -6.14
CA ALA A 229 24.96 -3.24 -7.57
C ALA A 229 25.41 -4.68 -7.92
N THR A 230 25.15 -5.64 -7.02
CA THR A 230 25.63 -7.02 -7.13
C THR A 230 24.46 -7.97 -7.11
N PHE A 231 24.31 -8.73 -8.20
CA PHE A 231 23.18 -9.62 -8.42
C PHE A 231 23.64 -11.01 -8.86
N ILE A 232 22.85 -11.99 -8.47
CA ILE A 232 22.90 -13.35 -9.03
C ILE A 232 21.60 -13.56 -9.81
N ASN A 233 21.70 -14.11 -11.01
CA ASN A 233 20.54 -14.54 -11.79
C ASN A 233 20.49 -16.07 -11.81
N ILE A 234 19.40 -16.66 -11.34
CA ILE A 234 19.11 -18.09 -11.53
C ILE A 234 18.18 -18.16 -12.75
N ALA A 235 18.70 -18.63 -13.87
CA ALA A 235 18.01 -18.62 -15.15
C ALA A 235 17.68 -20.03 -15.64
N ASN A 236 16.54 -20.17 -16.32
CA ASN A 236 16.15 -21.39 -17.03
C ASN A 236 15.59 -21.01 -18.39
N LEU A 237 15.92 -21.78 -19.42
CA LEU A 237 15.33 -21.69 -20.75
C LEU A 237 14.46 -22.92 -21.00
N VAL A 238 13.20 -22.70 -21.33
CA VAL A 238 12.32 -23.72 -21.91
C VAL A 238 11.96 -23.31 -23.33
N LYS A 239 12.13 -24.24 -24.26
CA LYS A 239 11.77 -24.08 -25.67
C LYS A 239 10.46 -24.82 -25.94
N THR A 240 9.63 -24.31 -26.85
CA THR A 240 8.45 -25.06 -27.31
C THR A 240 8.70 -25.87 -28.60
N SER A 241 9.92 -25.82 -29.16
CA SER A 241 10.38 -26.63 -30.29
C SER A 241 11.89 -26.81 -30.34
#